data_AF-A0AAF0UML3-F1
#
_entry.id   AF-A0AAF0UML3-F1
#
_cell.length_a   1.000
_cell.length_b   1.000
_cell.length_c   1.000
_cell.angle_alpha   90.00
_cell.angle_beta   90.00
_cell.angle_gamma   90.00
#
_symmetry.space_group_name_H-M   'P 1'
#
loop_
_entity.id
_entity.type
_entity.pdbx_description
1 polymer ?
#
loop_
_entity_poly.entity_id
_entity_poly.type
_entity_poly.pdbx_seq_one_letter_code
_entity_poly.pdbx_strand_id
1 'polypeptide(L)' 'MGFAVTSLIFVVVGVIASFGAGICCNRGPSTNLLHLTLIITATVCCWMMWAIVYLAQLKPLIVPILSEGE' A
#
# COMPACT_ATOMS: atom_id res chain seq x y z
N MET A 1 3.63 2.79 -13.50
CA MET A 1 4.65 1.98 -12.79
C MET A 1 4.17 0.54 -12.81
N GLY A 2 5.01 -0.44 -13.16
CA GLY A 2 4.58 -1.84 -13.24
C GLY A 2 4.24 -2.43 -11.87
N PHE A 3 3.46 -3.52 -11.85
CA PHE A 3 3.03 -4.20 -10.62
C PHE A 3 4.15 -4.45 -9.61
N ALA A 4 5.29 -4.96 -10.10
CA ALA A 4 6.45 -5.28 -9.27
C ALA A 4 7.10 -4.02 -8.66
N VAL A 5 7.21 -2.94 -9.44
CA VAL A 5 7.84 -1.68 -8.99
C VAL A 5 7.02 -1.06 -7.86
N THR A 6 5.71 -0.93 -8.04
CA THR A 6 4.87 -0.35 -7.00
C THR A 6 4.81 -1.22 -5.75
N SER A 7 4.78 -2.55 -5.90
CA SER A 7 4.84 -3.47 -4.75
C SER A 7 6.14 -3.30 -3.96
N LEU A 8 7.28 -3.16 -4.65
CA LEU A 8 8.57 -2.89 -4.01
C LEU A 8 8.55 -1.55 -3.24
N ILE A 9 7.92 -0.50 -3.80
CA ILE A 9 7.78 0.79 -3.12
C ILE A 9 7.00 0.62 -1.81
N PHE A 10 5.87 -0.09 -1.80
CA PHE A 10 5.10 -0.34 -0.57
C PHE A 10 5.90 -1.10 0.48
N VAL A 11 6.70 -2.10 0.08
CA VAL A 11 7.58 -2.82 0.99
C VAL A 11 8.63 -1.88 1.60
N VAL A 12 9.32 -1.10 0.77
CA VAL A 12 10.37 -0.16 1.23
C VAL A 12 9.78 0.88 2.20
N VAL A 13 8.63 1.46 1.85
CA VAL A 13 7.94 2.44 2.71
C VAL A 13 7.49 1.81 4.03
N GLY A 14 6.91 0.61 4.01
CA GLY A 14 6.50 -0.10 5.22
C GLY A 14 7.66 -0.43 6.16
N VAL A 15 8.80 -0.83 5.61
CA VAL A 15 10.04 -1.05 6.36
C VAL A 15 10.53 0.25 6.99
N ILE A 16 10.67 1.32 6.20
CA ILE A 16 11.13 2.63 6.71
C ILE A 16 10.19 3.14 7.80
N ALA A 17 8.87 3.04 7.61
CA ALA A 17 7.88 3.47 8.61
C ALA A 17 7.99 2.65 9.90
N SER A 18 8.21 1.34 9.81
CA SER A 18 8.36 0.47 10.99
C SER A 18 9.61 0.82 11.80
N PHE A 19 10.75 1.04 11.13
CA PHE A 19 11.98 1.48 11.79
C PHE A 19 11.84 2.91 12.34
N GLY A 20 11.25 3.82 11.57
CA GLY A 20 11.04 5.21 11.97
C GLY A 20 10.15 5.32 13.21
N ALA A 21 9.08 4.54 13.30
CA ALA A 21 8.22 4.49 14.49
C ALA A 21 8.95 3.92 15.71
N GLY A 22 9.81 2.91 15.51
CA GLY A 22 10.64 2.36 16.59
C GLY A 22 11.63 3.38 17.17
N ILE A 23 12.23 4.22 16.31
CA ILE A 23 13.22 5.22 16.71
C ILE A 23 12.55 6.48 17.29
N CYS A 24 11.51 6.99 16.63
CA CYS A 24 10.89 8.28 16.99
C CYS A 24 9.81 8.17 18.07
N CYS A 25 9.13 7.03 18.21
CA CYS A 25 7.94 6.87 19.06
C CYS A 25 8.16 5.83 20.19
N ASN A 26 9.35 5.79 20.78
CA ASN A 26 9.69 4.84 21.83
C ASN A 26 9.00 5.18 23.17
N ARG A 27 7.77 4.69 23.36
CA ARG A 27 6.96 4.91 24.58
C ARG A 27 6.81 3.68 25.49
N GLY A 28 7.51 2.59 25.15
CA GLY A 28 7.54 1.35 25.93
C GLY A 28 7.28 0.11 25.06
N PRO A 29 7.56 -1.10 25.57
CA PRO A 29 7.55 -2.32 24.77
C PRO A 29 6.18 -2.63 24.15
N SER A 30 5.10 -2.50 24.92
CA SER A 30 3.73 -2.78 24.45
C SER A 30 3.24 -1.77 23.40
N THR A 31 3.52 -0.48 23.60
CA THR A 31 3.16 0.57 22.64
C THR A 31 3.96 0.45 21.34
N ASN A 32 5.23 0.06 21.40
CA ASN A 32 6.05 -0.18 20.22
C ASN A 32 5.54 -1.37 19.40
N LEU A 33 5.15 -2.47 20.06
CA LEU A 33 4.53 -3.62 19.39
C LEU A 33 3.22 -3.22 18.70
N LEU A 34 2.39 -2.41 19.37
CA LEU A 34 1.14 -1.91 18.80
C LEU A 34 1.40 -1.01 17.59
N HIS A 35 2.34 -0.06 17.67
CA HIS A 35 2.72 0.79 16.53
C HIS A 35 3.20 -0.04 15.34
N LEU A 36 4.09 -1.00 15.58
CA LEU A 36 4.62 -1.87 14.53
C LEU A 36 3.51 -2.70 13.87
N THR A 37 2.60 -3.25 14.68
CA THR A 37 1.45 -4.01 14.18
C THR A 37 0.55 -3.13 13.31
N LEU A 38 0.19 -1.93 13.79
CA LEU A 38 -0.65 -1.00 13.03
C LEU A 38 0.01 -0.56 11.71
N ILE A 39 1.31 -0.26 11.71
CA ILE A 39 2.03 0.16 10.52
C ILE A 39 2.08 -0.97 9.48
N ILE A 40 2.39 -2.19 9.90
CA ILE A 40 2.42 -3.35 9.00
C ILE A 40 1.02 -3.62 8.44
N THR A 41 0.00 -3.68 9.30
CA THR A 41 -1.39 -3.93 8.87
C THR A 41 -1.88 -2.85 7.90
N ALA A 42 -1.62 -1.57 8.19
CA ALA A 42 -2.00 -0.47 7.31
C ALA A 42 -1.28 -0.58 5.95
N THR A 43 0.02 -0.82 5.96
CA THR A 43 0.82 -0.95 4.72
C THR A 43 0.29 -2.09 3.85
N VAL A 44 0.05 -3.27 4.44
CA VAL A 44 -0.46 -4.44 3.70
C VAL A 44 -1.87 -4.19 3.17
N CYS A 45 -2.76 -3.59 3.97
CA CYS A 45 -4.11 -3.25 3.55
C CYS A 45 -4.14 -2.28 2.37
N CYS A 46 -3.36 -1.19 2.46
CA CYS A 46 -3.25 -0.21 1.39
C CYS A 46 -2.65 -0.82 0.12
N TRP A 47 -1.62 -1.65 0.26
CA TRP A 47 -1.05 -2.38 -0.88
C TRP A 47 -2.06 -3.33 -1.52
N MET A 48 -2.83 -4.10 -0.73
CA MET A 48 -3.85 -5.00 -1.25
C MET A 48 -4.93 -4.26 -2.04
N MET A 49 -5.47 -3.16 -1.49
CA MET A 49 -6.46 -2.33 -2.19
C MET A 49 -5.93 -1.84 -3.54
N TRP A 50 -4.70 -1.31 -3.55
CA TRP A 50 -4.04 -0.88 -4.79
C TRP A 50 -3.80 -2.04 -5.78
N ALA A 51 -3.33 -3.19 -5.29
CA ALA A 51 -3.04 -4.35 -6.10
C ALA A 51 -4.31 -4.89 -6.79
N ILE A 52 -5.43 -4.97 -6.05
CA ILE A 52 -6.71 -5.44 -6.59
C ILE A 52 -7.18 -4.54 -7.74
N VAL A 53 -7.19 -3.21 -7.56
CA VAL A 53 -7.64 -2.29 -8.62
C VAL A 53 -6.71 -2.30 -9.82
N TYR A 54 -5.40 -2.46 -9.61
CA TYR A 54 -4.43 -2.59 -10.69
C TYR A 54 -4.66 -3.89 -11.49
N LEU A 55 -4.85 -5.02 -10.80
CA LEU A 55 -5.10 -6.32 -11.45
C LEU A 55 -6.41 -6.32 -12.25
N ALA A 56 -7.45 -5.66 -11.73
CA ALA A 56 -8.73 -5.52 -12.42
C ALA A 56 -8.63 -4.82 -13.79
N GLN A 57 -7.58 -4.02 -14.01
CA GLN A 57 -7.35 -3.25 -15.23
C GLN A 57 -6.35 -3.90 -16.20
N LEU A 58 -5.69 -5.01 -15.84
CA LEU A 58 -4.63 -5.60 -16.67
C LEU A 58 -5.12 -6.20 -18.00
N LYS A 59 -6.31 -6.81 -17.99
CA LYS A 59 -7.00 -7.32 -19.18
C LYS A 59 -8.48 -6.98 -19.09
N PRO A 60 -8.86 -5.74 -19.45
CA PRO A 60 -10.24 -5.30 -19.30
C PRO A 60 -11.15 -6.03 -20.27
N LEU A 61 -12.32 -6.46 -19.79
CA LEU A 61 -13.38 -7.03 -20.62
C LEU A 61 -14.31 -5.95 -21.17
N ILE A 62 -14.38 -4.81 -20.49
CA ILE A 62 -15.25 -3.67 -20.83
C ILE A 62 -14.34 -2.49 -21.15
N VAL A 63 -14.59 -1.85 -22.28
CA VAL A 63 -13.89 -0.65 -22.72
C VAL A 63 -14.78 0.58 -22.52
N PRO A 64 -14.21 1.76 -22.22
CA PRO A 64 -15.00 2.98 -22.12
C PRO A 64 -15.63 3.33 -23.46
N ILE A 65 -16.93 3.67 -23.45
CA ILE A 65 -17.64 4.19 -24.62
C ILE A 65 -17.64 5.72 -24.48
N LEU A 66 -17.02 6.40 -25.44
CA LEU A 66 -17.03 7.85 -25.49
C LEU A 66 -18.30 8.29 -26.21
N SER A 67 -19.07 9.21 -25.61
CA SER A 67 -20.06 9.97 -26.37
C SER A 67 -19.30 11.10 -27.05
N GLU A 68 -19.19 11.06 -28.37
CA GLU A 68 -18.80 12.24 -29.13
C GLU A 68 -19.86 13.31 -28.78
N GLY A 69 -19.42 14.40 -28.14
CA GLY A 69 -20.27 15.58 -27.98
C GLY A 69 -20.63 16.10 -29.36
N GLU A 70 -21.86 16.56 -29.51
CA GLU A 70 -22.36 17.23 -30.72
C GLU A 70 -21.42 18.33 -31.23
#